data_AF-A0A7Y0ZDU6-F1
#
_entry.id   AF-A0A7Y0ZDU6-F1
#
_cell.length_a   1.000
_cell.length_b   1.000
_cell.length_c   1.000
_cell.angle_alpha   90.00
_cell.angle_beta   90.00
_cell.angle_gamma   90.00
#
_symmetry.space_group_name_H-M   'P 1'
#
loop_
_entity.id
_entity.type
_entity.pdbx_description
1 polymer ?
#
loop_
_entity_poly.entity_id
_entity_poly.type
_entity_poly.pdbx_seq_one_letter_code
_entity_poly.pdbx_strand_id
1 'polypeptide(L)'
;MTTFSETQEHRLAIANSFLNAIASHGRQFFLHKASGRIAELSLHNERVLILDEYTQKVVDTHSDGSWPDFCHGGGLRDFVRAIRDFVLSGDQIRHQYFKTVPPGEREFNYWGYDNASLDLVREAGQQLGIVTAGSA
;
A
#
# COMPACT_ATOMS: atom_id res chain seq x y z
N MET A 1 -26.25 -6.43 -9.51
CA MET A 1 -24.87 -6.95 -9.39
C MET A 1 -23.99 -5.97 -10.13
N THR A 2 -23.14 -5.24 -9.41
CA THR A 2 -22.22 -4.29 -10.05
C THR A 2 -21.01 -5.08 -10.50
N THR A 3 -20.83 -5.20 -11.82
CA THR A 3 -19.65 -5.84 -12.42
C THR A 3 -18.52 -4.84 -12.47
N PHE A 4 -17.38 -5.15 -11.86
CA PHE A 4 -16.17 -4.35 -11.96
C PHE A 4 -15.56 -4.48 -13.36
N SER A 5 -14.80 -3.48 -13.79
CA SER A 5 -14.05 -3.60 -15.03
C SER A 5 -12.90 -4.60 -14.85
N GLU A 6 -12.59 -5.38 -15.88
CA GLU A 6 -11.43 -6.28 -15.93
C GLU A 6 -10.13 -5.54 -15.56
N THR A 7 -10.02 -4.26 -15.93
CA THR A 7 -8.90 -3.40 -15.55
C THR A 7 -8.81 -3.13 -14.05
N GLN A 8 -9.93 -2.88 -13.37
CA GLN A 8 -9.94 -2.67 -11.91
C GLN A 8 -9.58 -3.95 -11.17
N GLU A 9 -10.09 -5.10 -11.61
CA GLU A 9 -9.74 -6.40 -11.02
C GLU A 9 -8.24 -6.72 -11.20
N HIS A 10 -7.69 -6.44 -12.39
CA HIS A 10 -6.26 -6.58 -12.63
C HIS A 10 -5.42 -5.67 -11.73
N ARG A 11 -5.80 -4.39 -11.59
CA ARG A 11 -5.09 -3.46 -10.70
C ARG A 11 -5.25 -3.80 -9.22
N LEU A 12 -6.39 -4.38 -8.81
CA LEU A 12 -6.57 -4.92 -7.47
C LEU A 12 -5.58 -6.05 -7.17
N ALA A 13 -5.38 -6.97 -8.11
CA ALA A 13 -4.40 -8.05 -7.97
C ALA A 13 -2.96 -7.50 -7.85
N ILE A 14 -2.63 -6.47 -8.63
CA ILE A 14 -1.36 -5.73 -8.52
C ILE A 14 -1.23 -5.08 -7.13
N ALA A 15 -2.26 -4.39 -6.66
CA ALA A 15 -2.27 -3.72 -5.37
C ALA A 15 -2.05 -4.71 -4.20
N ASN A 16 -2.71 -5.87 -4.22
CA ASN A 16 -2.50 -6.91 -3.23
C ASN A 16 -1.09 -7.51 -3.32
N SER A 17 -0.55 -7.71 -4.52
CA SER A 17 0.85 -8.13 -4.69
C SER A 17 1.83 -7.11 -4.09
N PHE A 18 1.52 -5.83 -4.21
CA PHE A 18 2.34 -4.77 -3.64
C PHE A 18 2.26 -4.70 -2.11
N LEU A 19 1.08 -4.91 -1.51
CA LEU A 19 0.94 -5.05 -0.06
C LEU A 19 1.79 -6.21 0.49
N ASN A 20 1.83 -7.35 -0.23
CA ASN A 20 2.70 -8.47 0.11
C ASN A 20 4.19 -8.10 0.07
N ALA A 21 4.63 -7.32 -0.92
CA ALA A 21 6.01 -6.83 -0.98
C ALA A 21 6.36 -5.95 0.23
N ILE A 22 5.46 -5.01 0.59
CA ILE A 22 5.64 -4.14 1.77
C ILE A 22 5.72 -4.95 3.07
N ALA A 23 4.85 -5.95 3.21
CA ALA A 23 4.81 -6.86 4.35
C ALA A 23 6.07 -7.73 4.48
N SER A 24 6.82 -7.90 3.39
CA SER A 24 8.02 -8.76 3.33
C SER A 24 9.33 -8.01 3.63
N HIS A 25 9.29 -6.68 3.75
CA HIS A 25 10.49 -5.84 3.88
C HIS A 25 10.40 -4.83 5.02
N GLY A 26 11.56 -4.36 5.49
CA GLY A 26 11.68 -3.32 6.51
C GLY A 26 10.88 -3.62 7.78
N ARG A 27 9.98 -2.71 8.18
CA ARG A 27 9.13 -2.88 9.38
C ARG A 27 7.98 -3.86 9.18
N GLN A 28 7.80 -4.39 7.97
CA GLN A 28 6.76 -5.33 7.61
C GLN A 28 5.37 -4.75 7.88
N PHE A 29 5.10 -3.54 7.38
CA PHE A 29 3.77 -2.96 7.47
C PHE A 29 2.73 -3.86 6.80
N PHE A 30 1.49 -3.80 7.28
CA PHE A 30 0.38 -4.65 6.84
C PHE A 30 0.56 -6.15 7.14
N LEU A 31 1.55 -6.56 7.94
CA LEU A 31 1.75 -7.94 8.40
C LEU A 31 1.39 -8.11 9.89
N HIS A 32 0.42 -8.97 10.17
CA HIS A 32 0.19 -9.44 11.53
C HIS A 32 1.18 -10.55 11.88
N LYS A 33 2.30 -10.17 12.52
CA LYS A 33 3.45 -11.06 12.77
C LYS A 33 3.10 -12.38 13.46
N ALA A 34 2.13 -12.39 14.37
CA ALA A 34 1.79 -13.60 15.12
C ALA A 34 1.04 -14.64 14.27
N SER A 35 0.28 -14.23 13.24
CA SER A 35 -0.49 -15.15 12.40
C SER A 35 -0.01 -15.23 10.96
N GLY A 36 0.92 -14.38 10.55
CA GLY A 36 1.37 -14.27 9.15
C GLY A 36 0.32 -13.69 8.19
N ARG A 37 -0.78 -13.11 8.70
CA ARG A 37 -1.81 -12.51 7.84
C ARG A 37 -1.33 -11.17 7.30
N ILE A 38 -1.66 -10.90 6.05
CA ILE A 38 -1.37 -9.64 5.39
C ILE A 38 -2.69 -8.91 5.11
N ALA A 39 -2.69 -7.58 5.16
CA ALA A 39 -3.88 -6.81 4.82
C ALA A 39 -4.25 -7.05 3.35
N GLU A 40 -5.55 -7.09 3.07
CA GLU A 40 -6.05 -7.45 1.73
C GLU A 40 -7.06 -6.42 1.24
N LEU A 41 -6.92 -5.98 0.00
CA LEU A 41 -7.87 -5.12 -0.69
C LEU A 41 -8.89 -5.96 -1.45
N SER A 42 -10.14 -5.49 -1.43
CA SER A 42 -11.25 -6.08 -2.18
C SER A 42 -12.09 -5.00 -2.84
N LEU A 43 -12.84 -5.39 -3.88
CA LEU A 43 -13.79 -4.52 -4.57
C LEU A 43 -15.22 -4.90 -4.15
N HIS A 44 -16.00 -3.91 -3.70
CA HIS A 44 -17.40 -4.10 -3.33
C HIS A 44 -18.23 -2.85 -3.67
N ASN A 45 -19.24 -2.98 -4.53
CA ASN A 45 -20.11 -1.88 -4.99
C ASN A 45 -19.35 -0.61 -5.41
N GLU A 46 -18.39 -0.75 -6.33
CA GLU A 46 -17.51 0.35 -6.82
C GLU A 46 -16.57 0.97 -5.78
N ARG A 47 -16.48 0.36 -4.59
CA ARG A 47 -15.59 0.81 -3.51
C ARG A 47 -14.46 -0.18 -3.33
N VAL A 48 -13.29 0.35 -3.00
CA VAL A 48 -12.17 -0.46 -2.52
C VAL A 48 -12.25 -0.54 -1.00
N LEU A 49 -12.27 -1.75 -0.47
CA LEU A 49 -12.26 -2.01 0.97
C LEU A 49 -10.94 -2.67 1.34
N ILE A 50 -10.44 -2.43 2.54
CA ILE A 50 -9.27 -3.12 3.09
C ILE A 50 -9.68 -3.98 4.28
N LEU A 51 -9.29 -5.26 4.27
CA LEU A 51 -9.32 -6.13 5.44
C LEU A 51 -8.06 -5.87 6.25
N ASP A 52 -8.21 -5.25 7.41
CA ASP A 52 -7.09 -4.94 8.31
C ASP A 52 -6.50 -6.23 8.90
N GLU A 53 -5.17 -6.39 8.82
CA GLU A 53 -4.48 -7.63 9.19
C GLU A 53 -4.56 -7.94 10.69
N TYR A 54 -4.61 -6.88 11.50
CA TYR A 54 -4.62 -6.96 12.94
C TYR A 54 -6.04 -7.15 13.48
N THR A 55 -6.96 -6.25 13.11
CA THR A 55 -8.33 -6.24 13.63
C THR A 55 -9.24 -7.24 12.92
N GLN A 56 -8.89 -7.67 11.70
CA GLN A 56 -9.71 -8.53 10.83
C GLN A 56 -11.06 -7.91 10.49
N LYS A 57 -11.13 -6.58 10.51
CA LYS A 57 -12.32 -5.83 10.13
C LYS A 57 -12.16 -5.26 8.74
N VAL A 58 -13.29 -5.20 8.04
CA VAL A 58 -13.37 -4.58 6.72
C VAL A 58 -13.52 -3.07 6.90
N VAL A 59 -12.58 -2.32 6.35
CA VAL A 59 -12.50 -0.87 6.43
C VAL A 59 -12.78 -0.29 5.06
N ASP A 60 -13.67 0.70 5.03
CA ASP A 60 -14.01 1.42 3.82
C ASP A 60 -13.01 2.55 3.53
N THR A 61 -12.21 2.36 2.48
CA THR A 61 -11.12 3.28 2.12
C THR A 61 -11.59 4.61 1.54
N HIS A 62 -12.89 4.78 1.29
CA HIS A 62 -13.48 6.01 0.79
C HIS A 62 -14.06 6.89 1.91
N SER A 63 -14.05 6.43 3.15
CA SER A 63 -14.55 7.23 4.27
C SER A 63 -13.64 8.42 4.53
N ASP A 64 -14.25 9.60 4.62
CA ASP A 64 -13.59 10.82 5.06
C ASP A 64 -13.30 10.78 6.57
N GLY A 65 -12.18 11.33 6.99
CA GLY A 65 -11.81 11.38 8.41
C GLY A 65 -11.18 10.08 8.95
N SER A 66 -11.65 9.61 10.11
CA SER A 66 -11.08 8.45 10.82
C SER A 66 -11.59 7.13 10.25
N TRP A 67 -10.71 6.13 10.20
CA TRP A 67 -11.07 4.75 9.92
C TRP A 67 -11.00 3.99 11.24
N PRO A 68 -12.13 3.84 11.98
CA PRO A 68 -12.11 3.40 13.38
C PRO A 68 -11.53 1.99 13.57
N ASP A 69 -11.61 1.16 12.53
CA ASP A 69 -11.19 -0.22 12.55
C ASP A 69 -9.85 -0.48 11.84
N PHE A 70 -9.19 0.60 11.41
CA PHE A 70 -7.85 0.55 10.82
C PHE A 70 -6.80 0.72 11.92
N CYS A 71 -5.91 -0.25 12.06
CA CYS A 71 -4.98 -0.31 13.19
C CYS A 71 -3.76 0.62 13.02
N HIS A 72 -3.54 1.17 11.84
CA HIS A 72 -2.39 2.01 11.53
C HIS A 72 -2.67 3.51 11.63
N GLY A 73 -1.60 4.30 11.75
CA GLY A 73 -1.67 5.77 11.80
C GLY A 73 -1.99 6.42 10.45
N GLY A 74 -2.18 7.75 10.47
CA GLY A 74 -2.64 8.54 9.33
C GLY A 74 -1.78 8.41 8.06
N GLY A 75 -0.45 8.28 8.20
CA GLY A 75 0.44 8.13 7.04
C GLY A 75 0.17 6.85 6.23
N LEU A 76 -0.02 5.71 6.92
CA LEU A 76 -0.36 4.45 6.24
C LEU A 76 -1.80 4.47 5.72
N ARG A 77 -2.71 5.20 6.38
CA ARG A 77 -4.07 5.41 5.84
C ARG A 77 -4.03 6.16 4.51
N ASP A 78 -3.27 7.25 4.43
CA ASP A 78 -3.14 8.04 3.20
C ASP A 78 -2.42 7.24 2.11
N PHE A 79 -1.50 6.36 2.48
CA PHE A 79 -0.88 5.43 1.56
C PHE A 79 -1.85 4.38 1.01
N VAL A 80 -2.73 3.80 1.85
CA VAL A 80 -3.82 2.91 1.38
C VAL A 80 -4.77 3.65 0.44
N ARG A 81 -5.03 4.95 0.65
CA ARG A 81 -5.81 5.76 -0.31
C ARG A 81 -5.10 5.87 -1.67
N ALA A 82 -3.78 6.06 -1.69
CA ALA A 82 -3.03 6.09 -2.95
C ALA A 82 -3.09 4.75 -3.68
N ILE A 83 -3.04 3.61 -2.96
CA ILE A 83 -3.22 2.28 -3.55
C ILE A 83 -4.65 2.12 -4.09
N ARG A 84 -5.67 2.57 -3.36
CA ARG A 84 -7.07 2.61 -3.84
C ARG A 84 -7.18 3.41 -5.13
N ASP A 85 -6.57 4.58 -5.21
CA ASP A 85 -6.63 5.45 -6.38
C ASP A 85 -6.00 4.74 -7.59
N PHE A 86 -4.87 4.06 -7.41
CA PHE A 86 -4.33 3.16 -8.43
C PHE A 86 -5.35 2.10 -8.89
N VAL A 87 -6.04 1.41 -7.95
CA VAL A 87 -7.05 0.40 -8.32
C VAL A 87 -8.17 1.01 -9.17
N LEU A 88 -8.66 2.20 -8.81
CA LEU A 88 -9.81 2.84 -9.45
C LEU A 88 -9.47 3.50 -10.79
N SER A 89 -8.43 4.33 -10.84
CA SER A 89 -8.08 5.17 -12.00
C SER A 89 -6.78 4.76 -12.69
N GLY A 90 -5.93 3.95 -12.04
CA GLY A 90 -4.58 3.66 -12.51
C GLY A 90 -3.54 4.70 -12.10
N ASP A 91 -3.89 5.63 -11.20
CA ASP A 91 -2.96 6.65 -10.71
C ASP A 91 -1.81 6.02 -9.93
N GLN A 92 -0.61 6.08 -10.51
CA GLN A 92 0.58 5.48 -9.92
C GLN A 92 1.08 6.27 -8.70
N ILE A 93 1.61 5.55 -7.73
CA ILE A 93 2.29 6.10 -6.56
C ILE A 93 3.64 6.67 -7.02
N ARG A 94 3.95 7.90 -6.62
CA ARG A 94 5.22 8.54 -6.99
C ARG A 94 6.39 7.84 -6.30
N HIS A 95 7.43 7.45 -7.04
CA HIS A 95 8.62 6.79 -6.48
C HIS A 95 9.31 7.57 -5.35
N GLN A 96 9.16 8.90 -5.30
CA GLN A 96 9.72 9.72 -4.22
C GLN A 96 9.13 9.40 -2.83
N TYR A 97 8.00 8.69 -2.75
CA TYR A 97 7.49 8.14 -1.48
C TYR A 97 8.45 7.13 -0.83
N PHE A 98 9.37 6.56 -1.61
CA PHE A 98 10.35 5.56 -1.17
C PHE A 98 11.78 6.09 -1.24
N LYS A 99 11.96 7.42 -1.07
CA LYS A 99 13.28 8.07 -1.12
C LYS A 99 14.19 7.54 -0.01
N THR A 100 15.37 7.06 -0.40
CA THR A 100 16.46 6.68 0.52
C THR A 100 17.12 7.92 1.13
N VAL A 101 17.58 7.80 2.37
CA VAL A 101 18.30 8.89 3.05
C VAL A 101 19.81 8.71 2.87
N PRO A 102 20.57 9.72 2.40
CA PRO A 102 22.02 9.60 2.26
C PRO A 102 22.70 9.29 3.61
N PRO A 103 23.79 8.49 3.61
CA PRO A 103 24.55 8.23 4.83
C PRO A 103 25.01 9.53 5.51
N GLY A 104 24.71 9.67 6.80
CA GLY A 104 25.14 10.84 7.59
C GLY A 104 24.15 12.01 7.59
N GLU A 105 23.06 11.94 6.83
CA GLU A 105 21.99 12.93 6.89
C GLU A 105 20.94 12.57 7.95
N ARG A 106 20.50 13.55 8.73
CA ARG A 106 19.37 13.43 9.67
C ARG A 106 18.03 13.71 8.99
N GLU A 107 17.80 13.13 7.82
CA GLU A 107 16.47 13.22 7.17
C GLU A 107 15.53 12.16 7.75
N PHE A 108 14.28 12.53 8.01
CA PHE A 108 13.27 11.61 8.53
C PHE A 108 12.78 10.72 7.39
N ASN A 109 13.20 9.44 7.35
CA ASN A 109 12.53 8.45 6.51
C ASN A 109 11.11 8.22 7.04
N TYR A 110 10.10 8.62 6.27
CA TYR A 110 8.68 8.44 6.59
C TYR A 110 8.28 7.01 6.94
N TRP A 111 8.97 6.02 6.38
CA TRP A 111 8.70 4.60 6.61
C TRP A 111 9.42 4.05 7.84
N GLY A 112 10.54 4.66 8.24
CA GLY A 112 11.47 4.07 9.22
C GLY A 112 12.08 2.75 8.76
N TYR A 113 12.18 2.55 7.45
CA TYR A 113 12.86 1.41 6.82
C TYR A 113 14.35 1.74 6.64
N ASP A 114 15.22 0.73 6.55
CA ASP A 114 16.55 0.95 5.99
C ASP A 114 16.47 1.20 4.47
N ASN A 115 17.53 1.77 3.89
CA ASN A 115 17.56 2.12 2.47
C ASN A 115 17.38 0.88 1.56
N ALA A 116 17.97 -0.27 1.92
CA ALA A 116 17.84 -1.49 1.12
C ALA A 116 16.39 -1.98 1.07
N SER A 117 15.69 -1.95 2.20
CA SER A 117 14.27 -2.30 2.29
C SER A 117 13.38 -1.32 1.52
N LEU A 118 13.70 -0.02 1.53
CA LEU A 118 12.99 0.97 0.70
C LEU A 118 13.19 0.69 -0.79
N ASP A 119 14.42 0.40 -1.21
CA ASP A 119 14.73 0.09 -2.61
C ASP A 119 14.00 -1.17 -3.07
N LEU A 120 13.98 -2.24 -2.27
CA LEU A 120 13.25 -3.46 -2.60
C LEU A 120 11.74 -3.22 -2.76
N VAL A 121 11.12 -2.42 -1.89
CA VAL A 121 9.70 -2.06 -2.03
C VAL A 121 9.48 -1.19 -3.26
N ARG A 122 10.33 -0.19 -3.50
CA ARG A 122 10.24 0.69 -4.66
C ARG A 122 10.35 -0.09 -5.96
N GLU A 123 11.34 -0.97 -6.07
CA GLU A 123 11.59 -1.82 -7.24
C GLU A 123 10.43 -2.78 -7.48
N ALA A 124 9.92 -3.45 -6.44
CA ALA A 124 8.75 -4.30 -6.55
C ALA A 124 7.54 -3.52 -7.08
N GLY A 125 7.29 -2.32 -6.54
CA GLY A 125 6.21 -1.45 -7.00
C GLY A 125 6.38 -0.99 -8.46
N GLN A 126 7.61 -0.73 -8.90
CA GLN A 126 7.91 -0.35 -10.28
C GLN A 126 7.72 -1.52 -11.24
N GLN A 127 8.17 -2.72 -10.87
CA GLN A 127 7.96 -3.95 -11.65
C GLN A 127 6.47 -4.29 -11.80
N LEU A 128 5.70 -4.07 -10.74
CA LEU A 128 4.24 -4.25 -10.72
C LEU A 128 3.48 -3.14 -11.47
N GLY A 129 4.14 -2.03 -11.81
CA GLY A 129 3.51 -0.90 -12.48
C GLY A 129 2.60 -0.03 -11.59
N ILE A 130 2.66 -0.18 -10.25
CA ILE A 130 1.92 0.66 -9.29
C ILE A 130 2.73 1.87 -8.82
N VAL A 131 4.06 1.81 -8.91
CA VAL A 131 4.96 2.93 -8.59
C VAL A 131 5.52 3.50 -9.89
N THR A 132 5.61 4.83 -9.99
CA THR A 132 6.19 5.49 -11.17
C THR A 132 7.64 5.06 -11.38
N ALA A 133 8.05 4.88 -12.64
CA ALA A 133 9.47 4.75 -12.95
C ALA A 133 10.17 6.07 -12.57
N GLY A 134 11.08 6.01 -11.61
CA GLY A 134 11.99 7.12 -11.34
C GLY A 134 13.11 7.09 -12.37
N SER A 135 13.51 8.25 -12.89
CA SER A 135 14.83 8.36 -13.51
C SER A 135 15.85 8.06 -12.42
N ALA A 136 16.71 7.06 -12.65
CA ALA A 136 17.83 6.72 -11.77
C ALA A 136 18.79 7.90 -11.62
#